data_AF-A0A7S4QSN1-F1
#
_entry.id   AF-A0A7S4QSN1-F1
#
_cell.length_a   1.000
_cell.length_b   1.000
_cell.length_c   1.000
_cell.angle_alpha   90.00
_cell.angle_beta   90.00
_cell.angle_gamma   90.00
#
_symmetry.space_group_name_H-M   'P 1'
#
loop_
_entity.id
_entity.type
_entity.pdbx_description
1 polymer ?
#
loop_
_entity_poly.entity_id
_entity_poly.type
_entity_poly.pdbx_seq_one_letter_code
_entity_poly.pdbx_strand_id
1 'polypeptide(L)'
;CTNRCRCHTGKPQRNAAAMPLPAVAVHPEGREEDAEAEAEEETEAEAEAEEEAQAKAPDGPGAVAAGAGEGLEAAARARAAGLAEGASDADELETLEGEALWEQLLGEGGDAEPGAQSLLAAFASSGLEGAQAGPKLSKWQQRLRQQQEDAARRFREVELLEAFLLRCTEKGGVSVRVMQELYEALLAAGRRASGSTKHTKEGEADKTPSKGKRKMRADAGVRRLQADLAQRISKVLFKALKRVRGGSAMQETCRWHTPEEWASRARSTLALGGGAKVAVLGQKVLDAGASLLHFLCLAHRAAALQAAGAAAGPPPPSQEVGEGGGGWDLAEELLLGVLQDWGGKKGSERWCAAVFAAFAARTPRLLLRLPWQQHIRECRKPFVQRVQLAFVAGLLGRCGGSAVGVAPGSQSGGGGGGTEGPAAGFLAGFAELCAELLQGTLAGGGDAGAAEAEAEAGPGSSAVQRKKLQLEALRGLRAALRAGRAGGGAGGPEPPGGSLLTPGGALAGRVAAAVAGVRDALPGRRGEAYQLCLHVLRSVGPATGGAARGEGTQGAGRRWGAAQPGRARAEGAAGRPGKRARSSRGGESPAAKRQTSQAQASKGKRGLFADL
;
A
#
# COMPACT_ATOMS: atom_id res chain seq x y z
N CYS A 1 -56.55 -39.37 -2.72
CA CYS A 1 -57.34 -38.86 -3.86
C CYS A 1 -56.75 -37.52 -4.29
N THR A 2 -55.81 -37.36 -5.24
CA THR A 2 -55.69 -37.77 -6.66
C THR A 2 -56.55 -36.98 -7.65
N ASN A 3 -55.93 -36.02 -8.34
CA ASN A 3 -56.16 -35.57 -9.73
C ASN A 3 -54.85 -34.86 -10.16
N ARG A 4 -54.02 -35.22 -11.16
CA ARG A 4 -54.05 -36.14 -12.33
C ARG A 4 -54.32 -35.48 -13.70
N CYS A 5 -53.27 -34.90 -14.29
CA CYS A 5 -52.95 -34.83 -15.74
C CYS A 5 -51.41 -34.97 -15.83
N ARG A 6 -50.73 -35.85 -16.59
CA ARG A 6 -50.99 -36.62 -17.84
C ARG A 6 -51.00 -35.72 -19.09
N CYS A 7 -50.19 -35.89 -20.15
CA CYS A 7 -48.96 -36.66 -20.44
C CYS A 7 -48.35 -36.17 -21.77
N HIS A 8 -47.03 -36.27 -21.98
CA HIS A 8 -46.38 -36.48 -23.29
C HIS A 8 -44.95 -37.03 -23.06
N THR A 9 -44.68 -38.33 -23.26
CA THR A 9 -44.04 -38.93 -24.46
C THR A 9 -42.75 -38.20 -24.89
N GLY A 10 -41.51 -38.73 -24.79
CA GLY A 10 -41.05 -40.08 -24.43
C GLY A 10 -40.42 -40.82 -25.62
N LYS A 11 -39.08 -40.99 -25.63
CA LYS A 11 -38.27 -41.95 -26.42
C LYS A 11 -36.85 -42.06 -25.79
N PRO A 12 -36.05 -43.12 -26.04
CA PRO A 12 -35.49 -43.87 -24.91
C PRO A 12 -33.95 -43.91 -24.80
N GLN A 13 -33.48 -44.47 -23.68
CA GLN A 13 -32.09 -44.81 -23.40
C GLN A 13 -31.46 -45.74 -24.45
N ARG A 14 -30.14 -45.62 -24.61
CA ARG A 14 -29.25 -46.77 -24.88
C ARG A 14 -28.11 -46.76 -23.87
N ASN A 15 -28.06 -47.79 -23.03
CA ASN A 15 -26.85 -48.14 -22.28
C ASN A 15 -25.88 -48.86 -23.21
N ALA A 16 -24.58 -48.57 -23.11
CA ALA A 16 -23.51 -49.46 -23.51
C ALA A 16 -22.27 -49.14 -22.66
N ALA A 17 -21.75 -50.15 -21.96
CA ALA A 17 -20.49 -50.05 -21.22
C ALA A 17 -19.37 -50.69 -22.05
N ALA A 18 -18.17 -50.10 -22.03
CA ALA A 18 -16.88 -50.81 -22.18
C ALA A 18 -15.71 -49.84 -21.99
N MET A 19 -14.80 -50.16 -21.06
CA MET A 19 -13.38 -49.76 -21.16
C MET A 19 -12.69 -50.71 -22.16
N PRO A 20 -11.58 -50.31 -22.81
CA PRO A 20 -10.28 -50.65 -22.22
C PRO A 20 -9.15 -49.62 -22.46
N LEU A 21 -8.07 -49.77 -21.68
CA LEU A 21 -6.73 -49.22 -21.94
C LEU A 21 -6.02 -49.99 -23.07
N PRO A 22 -5.05 -49.35 -23.76
CA PRO A 22 -3.67 -49.85 -23.77
C PRO A 22 -2.67 -48.71 -23.43
N ALA A 23 -1.62 -48.91 -22.63
CA ALA A 23 -0.43 -49.77 -22.78
C ALA A 23 0.72 -49.10 -23.58
N VAL A 24 1.93 -49.26 -23.05
CA VAL A 24 3.19 -48.60 -23.44
C VAL A 24 3.88 -49.34 -24.59
N ALA A 25 4.46 -48.62 -25.58
CA ALA A 25 5.71 -49.00 -26.26
C ALA A 25 6.28 -47.92 -27.21
N VAL A 26 7.54 -47.51 -26.94
CA VAL A 26 8.70 -47.50 -27.87
C VAL A 26 8.68 -46.64 -29.16
N HIS A 27 9.68 -45.74 -29.24
CA HIS A 27 10.21 -45.02 -30.41
C HIS A 27 10.75 -45.96 -31.52
N PRO A 28 10.81 -45.55 -32.81
CA PRO A 28 12.03 -44.86 -33.28
C PRO A 28 11.87 -43.80 -34.40
N GLU A 29 12.95 -43.02 -34.53
CA GLU A 29 13.51 -42.39 -35.75
C GLU A 29 12.74 -41.34 -36.59
N GLY A 30 13.43 -40.23 -36.86
CA GLY A 30 13.66 -39.82 -38.25
C GLY A 30 12.95 -38.57 -38.78
N ARG A 31 13.31 -37.37 -38.30
CA ARG A 31 13.28 -36.16 -39.15
C ARG A 31 14.25 -35.07 -38.66
N GLU A 32 15.33 -34.90 -39.40
CA GLU A 32 16.18 -33.70 -39.36
C GLU A 32 15.47 -32.59 -40.14
N GLU A 33 15.22 -31.44 -39.52
CA GLU A 33 15.01 -30.16 -40.22
C GLU A 33 15.71 -29.06 -39.41
N ASP A 34 16.49 -28.24 -40.11
CA ASP A 34 17.44 -27.29 -39.53
C ASP A 34 16.75 -26.17 -38.74
N ALA A 35 17.28 -25.90 -37.55
CA ALA A 35 16.97 -24.69 -36.77
C ALA A 35 18.27 -23.88 -36.62
N GLU A 36 18.43 -22.88 -37.48
CA GLU A 36 19.57 -21.97 -37.46
C GLU A 36 19.66 -21.25 -36.09
N ALA A 37 20.84 -21.32 -35.47
CA ALA A 37 21.10 -20.71 -34.18
C ALA A 37 21.47 -19.22 -34.35
N GLU A 38 20.47 -18.33 -34.28
CA GLU A 38 20.75 -16.92 -34.03
C GLU A 38 21.18 -16.74 -32.57
N ALA A 39 22.50 -16.60 -32.38
CA ALA A 39 23.09 -16.24 -31.10
C ALA A 39 22.85 -14.75 -30.82
N GLU A 40 21.81 -14.43 -30.03
CA GLU A 40 21.63 -13.08 -29.49
C GLU A 40 22.76 -12.79 -28.47
N GLU A 41 23.73 -11.99 -28.88
CA GLU A 41 24.82 -11.48 -28.04
C GLU A 41 24.29 -10.42 -27.05
N GLU A 42 23.80 -10.86 -25.88
CA GLU A 42 23.40 -9.96 -24.79
C GLU A 42 24.64 -9.23 -24.21
N THR A 43 24.94 -8.06 -24.76
CA THR A 43 25.91 -7.12 -24.18
C THR A 43 25.29 -6.34 -23.02
N GLU A 44 25.34 -6.92 -21.82
CA GLU A 44 24.97 -6.22 -20.58
C GLU A 44 25.97 -5.09 -20.26
N ALA A 45 25.65 -3.87 -20.69
CA ALA A 45 26.35 -2.67 -20.25
C ALA A 45 25.94 -2.29 -18.81
N GLU A 46 26.68 -2.82 -17.83
CA GLU A 46 26.58 -2.38 -16.43
C GLU A 46 26.96 -0.90 -16.29
N ALA A 47 25.97 -0.04 -16.08
CA ALA A 47 26.16 1.34 -15.68
C ALA A 47 26.08 1.45 -14.15
N GLU A 48 27.20 1.17 -13.49
CA GLU A 48 27.37 1.51 -12.07
C GLU A 48 27.28 3.02 -11.88
N ALA A 49 26.45 3.45 -10.93
CA ALA A 49 26.38 4.82 -10.45
C ALA A 49 26.09 4.79 -8.94
N GLU A 50 27.09 4.35 -8.17
CA GLU A 50 27.13 4.60 -6.73
C GLU A 50 27.42 6.09 -6.49
N GLU A 51 26.48 6.81 -5.87
CA GLU A 51 26.76 8.11 -5.25
C GLU A 51 26.71 7.95 -3.72
N GLU A 52 27.83 7.51 -3.15
CA GLU A 52 28.00 7.40 -1.70
C GLU A 52 28.26 8.78 -1.07
N ALA A 53 27.19 9.49 -0.69
CA ALA A 53 27.30 10.73 0.07
C ALA A 53 27.69 10.46 1.54
N GLN A 54 29.00 10.34 1.79
CA GLN A 54 29.57 10.18 3.15
C GLN A 54 29.27 11.41 4.03
N ALA A 55 28.47 11.22 5.08
CA ALA A 55 28.32 12.19 6.17
C ALA A 55 29.10 11.72 7.41
N LYS A 56 30.31 12.25 7.59
CA LYS A 56 31.22 11.93 8.70
C LYS A 56 31.01 12.90 9.88
N ALA A 57 30.55 12.39 11.03
CA ALA A 57 30.52 13.11 12.30
C ALA A 57 30.73 12.14 13.49
N PRO A 58 31.34 12.58 14.62
CA PRO A 58 32.02 11.69 15.57
C PRO A 58 31.20 11.21 16.78
N ASP A 59 31.73 10.20 17.48
CA ASP A 59 31.24 9.64 18.75
C ASP A 59 31.30 10.63 19.94
N GLY A 60 30.35 10.53 20.87
CA GLY A 60 30.37 11.20 22.19
C GLY A 60 29.04 11.11 22.95
N PRO A 61 28.97 10.74 24.24
CA PRO A 61 27.77 10.11 24.80
C PRO A 61 26.95 10.95 25.81
N GLY A 62 25.63 10.68 25.90
CA GLY A 62 24.89 10.78 27.18
C GLY A 62 23.45 11.36 27.20
N ALA A 63 22.52 10.55 27.73
CA ALA A 63 21.34 10.93 28.55
C ALA A 63 20.06 11.60 27.97
N VAL A 64 19.00 10.77 27.93
CA VAL A 64 17.60 10.99 28.41
C VAL A 64 16.74 12.20 27.92
N ALA A 65 15.78 11.86 27.04
CA ALA A 65 14.39 12.32 26.90
C ALA A 65 13.90 13.70 27.41
N ALA A 66 13.43 14.55 26.48
CA ALA A 66 12.07 15.15 26.44
C ALA A 66 11.89 16.06 25.20
N GLY A 67 10.64 16.30 24.77
CA GLY A 67 10.28 17.44 23.90
C GLY A 67 10.46 17.27 22.38
N ALA A 68 9.48 16.68 21.69
CA ALA A 68 9.36 16.80 20.24
C ALA A 68 8.37 17.92 19.89
N GLY A 69 8.86 19.09 19.43
CA GLY A 69 7.97 20.21 19.15
C GLY A 69 8.52 21.52 18.57
N GLU A 70 9.83 21.69 18.30
CA GLU A 70 10.36 23.01 17.88
C GLU A 70 11.59 22.98 16.93
N GLY A 71 11.85 21.85 16.26
CA GLY A 71 13.08 21.65 15.48
C GLY A 71 13.05 22.04 14.00
N LEU A 72 11.90 22.44 13.44
CA LEU A 72 11.72 22.58 11.98
C LEU A 72 11.91 23.99 11.41
N GLU A 73 11.89 25.04 12.24
CA GLU A 73 11.99 26.43 11.76
C GLU A 73 13.45 26.95 11.71
N ALA A 74 14.33 26.45 12.58
CA ALA A 74 15.74 26.83 12.58
C ALA A 74 16.52 26.32 11.35
N ALA A 75 16.22 25.10 10.88
CA ALA A 75 16.84 24.52 9.69
C ALA A 75 16.48 25.25 8.38
N ALA A 76 15.36 25.98 8.35
CA ALA A 76 14.95 26.78 7.20
C ALA A 76 15.77 28.08 7.07
N ARG A 77 16.15 28.72 8.18
CA ARG A 77 16.90 29.99 8.17
C ARG A 77 18.38 29.82 7.83
N ALA A 78 18.99 28.67 8.15
CA ALA A 78 20.39 28.39 7.82
C ALA A 78 20.67 28.21 6.31
N ARG A 79 19.65 27.92 5.49
CA ARG A 79 19.79 27.75 4.02
C ARG A 79 19.66 29.03 3.20
N ALA A 80 19.41 30.18 3.83
CA ALA A 80 19.15 31.45 3.14
C ALA A 80 20.35 32.44 3.15
N ALA A 81 21.49 32.08 3.75
CA ALA A 81 22.57 33.02 4.08
C ALA A 81 23.95 32.69 3.47
N GLY A 82 24.01 31.79 2.48
CA GLY A 82 25.28 31.37 1.88
C GLY A 82 25.14 31.01 0.41
N LEU A 83 25.36 31.99 -0.46
CA LEU A 83 25.91 31.87 -1.82
C LEU A 83 26.02 33.29 -2.42
N ALA A 84 27.18 33.91 -2.25
CA ALA A 84 27.61 35.11 -2.95
C ALA A 84 29.09 34.95 -3.32
N GLU A 85 29.48 35.58 -4.43
CA GLU A 85 30.81 35.55 -5.10
C GLU A 85 31.20 34.28 -5.88
N GLY A 86 31.66 34.47 -7.13
CA GLY A 86 32.44 33.47 -7.88
C GLY A 86 32.13 33.28 -9.38
N ALA A 87 32.37 34.31 -10.22
CA ALA A 87 32.67 34.28 -11.67
C ALA A 87 32.01 33.17 -12.56
N SER A 88 31.08 33.55 -13.44
CA SER A 88 31.35 33.92 -14.86
C SER A 88 31.41 32.72 -15.83
N ASP A 89 30.32 32.49 -16.55
CA ASP A 89 30.35 32.53 -18.03
C ASP A 89 28.92 32.77 -18.57
N ALA A 90 28.83 33.42 -19.73
CA ALA A 90 27.61 34.08 -20.18
C ALA A 90 26.61 33.16 -20.90
N ASP A 91 25.35 33.24 -20.48
CA ASP A 91 24.18 33.04 -21.35
C ASP A 91 23.05 33.95 -20.83
N GLU A 92 22.86 35.08 -21.50
CA GLU A 92 22.04 36.21 -21.08
C GLU A 92 20.55 35.90 -21.27
N LEU A 93 19.96 35.20 -20.30
CA LEU A 93 18.52 34.98 -20.26
C LEU A 93 17.84 36.20 -19.65
N GLU A 94 17.51 37.20 -20.49
CA GLU A 94 16.68 38.35 -20.12
C GLU A 94 15.38 37.90 -19.44
N THR A 95 15.35 37.94 -18.12
CA THR A 95 14.12 37.92 -17.34
C THR A 95 13.49 39.30 -17.43
N LEU A 96 12.70 39.52 -18.48
CA LEU A 96 11.88 40.72 -18.66
C LEU A 96 11.14 41.03 -17.36
N GLU A 97 11.55 42.12 -16.70
CA GLU A 97 10.98 42.55 -15.43
C GLU A 97 9.50 42.82 -15.61
N GLY A 98 8.68 42.27 -14.71
CA GLY A 98 7.23 42.27 -14.88
C GLY A 98 6.63 43.66 -15.02
N GLU A 99 7.23 44.67 -14.37
CA GLU A 99 6.76 46.06 -14.39
C GLU A 99 7.03 46.74 -15.74
N ALA A 100 8.21 46.55 -16.36
CA ALA A 100 8.49 47.05 -17.71
C ALA A 100 7.54 46.46 -18.76
N LEU A 101 7.14 45.19 -18.61
CA LEU A 101 6.13 44.57 -19.46
C LEU A 101 4.74 45.21 -19.27
N TRP A 102 4.39 45.64 -18.05
CA TRP A 102 3.13 46.33 -17.78
C TRP A 102 3.12 47.77 -18.30
N GLU A 103 4.23 48.51 -18.18
CA GLU A 103 4.38 49.84 -18.79
C GLU A 103 4.27 49.77 -20.31
N GLN A 104 4.94 48.81 -20.96
CA GLN A 104 4.85 48.57 -22.41
C GLN A 104 3.45 48.11 -22.86
N LEU A 105 2.67 47.48 -21.97
CA LEU A 105 1.27 47.14 -22.22
C LEU A 105 0.37 48.39 -22.13
N LEU A 106 0.46 49.11 -21.01
CA LEU A 106 -0.51 50.13 -20.59
C LEU A 106 -0.28 51.49 -21.26
N GLY A 107 0.95 51.86 -21.59
CA GLY A 107 1.25 53.11 -22.28
C GLY A 107 0.99 54.38 -21.45
N GLU A 108 1.14 54.31 -20.12
CA GLU A 108 1.41 55.50 -19.31
C GLU A 108 2.90 55.87 -19.48
N GLY A 109 3.31 57.12 -19.67
CA GLY A 109 2.52 58.34 -19.83
C GLY A 109 3.40 59.59 -19.68
N GLY A 110 4.00 60.08 -20.77
CA GLY A 110 4.80 61.30 -20.78
C GLY A 110 5.91 61.29 -21.84
N ASP A 111 5.82 62.21 -22.81
CA ASP A 111 6.87 62.60 -23.77
C ASP A 111 7.56 61.48 -24.59
N ALA A 112 6.82 60.46 -25.01
CA ALA A 112 7.29 59.47 -25.98
C ALA A 112 6.98 59.87 -27.45
N GLU A 113 8.03 59.85 -28.27
CA GLU A 113 8.10 59.95 -29.74
C GLU A 113 6.82 59.59 -30.54
N PRO A 114 6.51 60.32 -31.64
CA PRO A 114 5.37 60.05 -32.53
C PRO A 114 5.57 58.79 -33.39
N GLY A 115 5.50 57.62 -32.74
CA GLY A 115 5.66 56.30 -33.37
C GLY A 115 5.52 55.11 -32.43
N ALA A 116 5.65 55.31 -31.11
CA ALA A 116 5.55 54.24 -30.12
C ALA A 116 4.08 53.81 -29.86
N GLN A 117 3.54 52.93 -30.71
CA GLN A 117 2.21 52.35 -30.48
C GLN A 117 2.24 51.37 -29.29
N SER A 118 1.55 51.73 -28.20
CA SER A 118 1.28 50.82 -27.07
C SER A 118 0.79 49.46 -27.56
N LEU A 119 1.21 48.36 -26.90
CA LEU A 119 0.76 47.02 -27.30
C LEU A 119 -0.77 46.85 -27.17
N LEU A 120 -1.42 47.55 -26.24
CA LEU A 120 -2.89 47.61 -26.19
C LEU A 120 -3.47 48.43 -27.35
N ALA A 121 -2.83 49.53 -27.76
CA ALA A 121 -3.23 50.30 -28.94
C ALA A 121 -3.05 49.48 -30.23
N ALA A 122 -1.98 48.69 -30.35
CA ALA A 122 -1.77 47.75 -31.46
C ALA A 122 -2.80 46.58 -31.45
N PHE A 123 -3.21 46.12 -30.27
CA PHE A 123 -4.24 45.07 -30.14
C PHE A 123 -5.65 45.62 -30.43
N ALA A 124 -5.92 46.88 -30.11
CA ALA A 124 -7.19 47.55 -30.40
C ALA A 124 -7.30 48.05 -31.86
N SER A 125 -6.18 48.49 -32.46
CA SER A 125 -6.11 48.88 -33.87
C SER A 125 -5.97 47.67 -34.82
N SER A 126 -5.57 46.51 -34.30
CA SER A 126 -5.85 45.20 -34.90
C SER A 126 -7.35 44.86 -34.77
N GLY A 127 -8.16 45.70 -35.41
CA GLY A 127 -9.61 45.61 -35.39
C GLY A 127 -10.10 44.26 -35.89
N LEU A 128 -11.23 43.79 -35.32
CA LEU A 128 -11.85 42.51 -35.66
C LEU A 128 -12.37 42.41 -37.11
N GLU A 129 -12.17 43.44 -37.95
CA GLU A 129 -12.61 43.53 -39.35
C GLU A 129 -11.58 42.95 -40.34
N GLY A 130 -11.06 41.76 -40.00
CA GLY A 130 -10.19 40.94 -40.86
C GLY A 130 -10.18 39.45 -40.47
N ALA A 131 -11.14 39.04 -39.64
CA ALA A 131 -11.04 37.84 -38.81
C ALA A 131 -11.32 36.49 -39.52
N GLN A 132 -10.61 36.17 -40.61
CA GLN A 132 -10.60 34.81 -41.21
C GLN A 132 -9.24 34.32 -41.75
N ALA A 133 -8.12 34.64 -41.08
CA ALA A 133 -6.89 33.83 -41.21
C ALA A 133 -5.90 34.06 -40.06
N GLY A 134 -6.22 33.60 -38.84
CA GLY A 134 -5.16 33.36 -37.86
C GLY A 134 -4.12 32.38 -38.45
N PRO A 135 -2.80 32.54 -38.18
CA PRO A 135 -1.76 31.73 -38.80
C PRO A 135 -2.07 30.24 -38.64
N LYS A 136 -2.15 29.52 -39.76
CA LYS A 136 -2.63 28.13 -39.82
C LYS A 136 -1.83 27.26 -38.85
N LEU A 137 -2.44 26.90 -37.72
CA LEU A 137 -1.83 26.04 -36.72
C LEU A 137 -1.34 24.75 -37.37
N SER A 138 -0.13 24.32 -37.03
CA SER A 138 0.38 23.04 -37.52
C SER A 138 -0.55 21.91 -37.10
N LYS A 139 -0.68 20.86 -37.93
CA LYS A 139 -1.50 19.66 -37.61
C LYS A 139 -1.15 19.07 -36.24
N TRP A 140 0.10 19.21 -35.79
CA TRP A 140 0.54 18.80 -34.46
C TRP A 140 0.06 19.75 -33.34
N GLN A 141 0.15 21.07 -33.49
CA GLN A 141 -0.44 22.03 -32.53
C GLN A 141 -1.97 21.86 -32.43
N GLN A 142 -2.66 21.59 -33.54
CA GLN A 142 -4.11 21.33 -33.53
C GLN A 142 -4.44 20.07 -32.73
N ARG A 143 -3.71 18.96 -32.94
CA ARG A 143 -3.84 17.72 -32.14
C ARG A 143 -3.53 17.95 -30.66
N LEU A 144 -2.49 18.72 -30.34
CA LEU A 144 -2.11 19.07 -28.98
C LEU A 144 -3.22 19.87 -28.28
N ARG A 145 -3.75 20.89 -28.95
CA ARG A 145 -4.87 21.70 -28.46
C ARG A 145 -6.12 20.86 -28.24
N GLN A 146 -6.47 19.99 -29.20
CA GLN A 146 -7.59 19.05 -29.06
C GLN A 146 -7.40 18.11 -27.85
N GLN A 147 -6.19 17.60 -27.61
CA GLN A 147 -5.90 16.76 -26.43
C GLN A 147 -6.01 17.53 -25.10
N GLN A 148 -5.70 18.82 -25.09
CA GLN A 148 -5.89 19.69 -23.91
C GLN A 148 -7.38 19.99 -23.68
N GLU A 149 -8.13 20.30 -24.74
CA GLU A 149 -9.58 20.53 -24.70
C GLU A 149 -10.34 19.25 -24.27
N ASP A 150 -9.97 18.08 -24.79
CA ASP A 150 -10.47 16.76 -24.37
C ASP A 150 -10.17 16.47 -22.89
N ALA A 151 -8.97 16.82 -22.41
CA ALA A 151 -8.61 16.65 -21.00
C ALA A 151 -9.44 17.58 -20.11
N ALA A 152 -9.58 18.86 -20.47
CA ALA A 152 -10.38 19.84 -19.75
C ALA A 152 -11.88 19.45 -19.71
N ARG A 153 -12.42 18.94 -20.82
CA ARG A 153 -13.77 18.36 -20.88
C ARG A 153 -13.93 17.20 -19.90
N ARG A 154 -12.99 16.25 -19.88
CA ARG A 154 -13.01 15.11 -18.95
C ARG A 154 -12.90 15.51 -17.49
N PHE A 155 -12.17 16.58 -17.15
CA PHE A 155 -12.18 17.13 -15.79
C PHE A 155 -13.59 17.57 -15.37
N ARG A 156 -14.29 18.34 -16.22
CA ARG A 156 -15.68 18.77 -15.95
C ARG A 156 -16.64 17.59 -15.86
N GLU A 157 -16.50 16.59 -16.72
CA GLU A 157 -17.28 15.34 -16.66
C GLU A 157 -17.06 14.60 -15.32
N VAL A 158 -15.81 14.48 -14.86
CA VAL A 158 -15.48 13.86 -13.56
C VAL A 158 -16.03 14.66 -12.36
N GLU A 159 -16.17 15.98 -12.48
CA GLU A 159 -16.78 16.83 -11.45
C GLU A 159 -18.30 16.67 -11.39
N LEU A 160 -18.96 16.54 -12.54
CA LEU A 160 -20.38 16.20 -12.62
C LEU A 160 -20.64 14.78 -12.06
N LEU A 161 -19.76 13.82 -12.34
CA LEU A 161 -19.84 12.47 -11.77
C LEU A 161 -19.55 12.45 -10.25
N GLU A 162 -18.64 13.29 -9.75
CA GLU A 162 -18.47 13.47 -8.29
C GLU A 162 -19.73 14.03 -7.64
N ALA A 163 -20.33 15.08 -8.23
CA ALA A 163 -21.57 15.66 -7.72
C ALA A 163 -22.74 14.65 -7.76
N PHE A 164 -22.82 13.82 -8.80
CA PHE A 164 -23.79 12.73 -8.92
C PHE A 164 -23.58 11.68 -7.82
N LEU A 165 -22.38 11.11 -7.69
CA LEU A 165 -22.07 10.07 -6.69
C LEU A 165 -22.22 10.56 -5.24
N LEU A 166 -22.07 11.87 -5.00
CA LEU A 166 -22.26 12.48 -3.67
C LEU A 166 -23.69 12.97 -3.39
N ARG A 167 -24.61 12.93 -4.35
CA ARG A 167 -26.02 13.36 -4.15
C ARG A 167 -27.03 12.24 -4.40
N CYS A 168 -26.80 11.41 -5.41
CA CYS A 168 -27.77 10.45 -5.94
C CYS A 168 -27.56 9.02 -5.39
N THR A 169 -27.58 8.84 -4.07
CA THR A 169 -27.46 7.49 -3.46
C THR A 169 -28.63 6.57 -3.81
N GLU A 170 -29.81 7.13 -4.05
CA GLU A 170 -31.02 6.39 -4.48
C GLU A 170 -30.86 5.68 -5.83
N LYS A 171 -30.05 6.24 -6.75
CA LYS A 171 -29.80 5.67 -8.10
C LYS A 171 -28.69 4.62 -8.07
N GLY A 172 -28.84 3.69 -7.14
CA GLY A 172 -27.83 2.72 -6.72
C GLY A 172 -27.07 2.02 -7.84
N GLY A 173 -27.77 1.25 -8.68
CA GLY A 173 -27.12 0.48 -9.74
C GLY A 173 -26.41 1.32 -10.81
N VAL A 174 -26.87 2.56 -11.02
CA VAL A 174 -26.18 3.54 -11.88
C VAL A 174 -24.89 4.00 -11.22
N SER A 175 -24.92 4.32 -9.92
CA SER A 175 -23.75 4.72 -9.14
C SER A 175 -22.65 3.64 -9.13
N VAL A 176 -23.01 2.36 -9.05
CA VAL A 176 -22.03 1.24 -9.16
C VAL A 176 -21.39 1.20 -10.54
N ARG A 177 -22.19 1.33 -11.60
CA ARG A 177 -21.70 1.36 -12.98
C ARG A 177 -20.76 2.55 -13.21
N VAL A 178 -21.13 3.74 -12.76
CA VAL A 178 -20.27 4.94 -12.82
C VAL A 178 -18.95 4.73 -12.08
N MET A 179 -18.94 4.07 -10.92
CA MET A 179 -17.68 3.76 -10.21
C MET A 179 -16.76 2.81 -11.00
N GLN A 180 -17.31 1.87 -11.76
CA GLN A 180 -16.53 0.98 -12.64
C GLN A 180 -16.02 1.72 -13.88
N GLU A 181 -16.87 2.49 -14.55
CA GLU A 181 -16.50 3.32 -15.71
C GLU A 181 -15.43 4.37 -15.33
N LEU A 182 -15.51 4.96 -14.12
CA LEU A 182 -14.45 5.80 -13.57
C LEU A 182 -13.13 5.02 -13.35
N TYR A 183 -13.18 3.76 -12.90
CA TYR A 183 -11.97 2.95 -12.77
C TYR A 183 -11.35 2.60 -14.14
N GLU A 184 -12.15 2.28 -15.15
CA GLU A 184 -11.66 2.09 -16.52
C GLU A 184 -11.06 3.37 -17.11
N ALA A 185 -11.71 4.53 -16.89
CA ALA A 185 -11.21 5.84 -17.26
C ALA A 185 -9.90 6.18 -16.53
N LEU A 186 -9.77 5.79 -15.25
CA LEU A 186 -8.54 5.91 -14.46
C LEU A 186 -7.39 5.11 -15.07
N LEU A 187 -7.65 3.84 -15.41
CA LEU A 187 -6.66 2.98 -16.08
C LEU A 187 -6.26 3.55 -17.46
N ALA A 188 -7.22 4.08 -18.23
CA ALA A 188 -6.95 4.69 -19.52
C ALA A 188 -6.17 6.02 -19.41
N ALA A 189 -6.49 6.87 -18.44
CA ALA A 189 -5.73 8.10 -18.15
C ALA A 189 -4.31 7.79 -17.66
N GLY A 190 -4.18 6.81 -16.76
CA GLY A 190 -2.89 6.30 -16.30
C GLY A 190 -2.01 5.82 -17.46
N ARG A 191 -2.54 4.98 -18.36
CA ARG A 191 -1.79 4.48 -19.54
C ARG A 191 -1.30 5.60 -20.47
N ARG A 192 -2.09 6.68 -20.61
CA ARG A 192 -1.70 7.86 -21.41
C ARG A 192 -0.66 8.72 -20.68
N ALA A 193 -0.77 8.85 -19.35
CA ALA A 193 0.19 9.57 -18.51
C ALA A 193 1.56 8.87 -18.46
N SER A 194 1.57 7.54 -18.30
CA SER A 194 2.80 6.73 -18.26
C SER A 194 3.49 6.60 -19.64
N GLY A 195 2.81 7.03 -20.71
CA GLY A 195 3.35 7.27 -22.06
C GLY A 195 4.45 6.32 -22.50
N SER A 196 4.08 5.10 -22.92
CA SER A 196 5.01 4.04 -23.35
C SER A 196 6.06 4.52 -24.36
N THR A 197 7.26 4.84 -23.86
CA THR A 197 8.43 5.33 -24.62
C THR A 197 9.14 4.24 -25.44
N LYS A 198 8.51 3.08 -25.65
CA LYS A 198 9.11 1.91 -26.32
C LYS A 198 9.15 1.95 -27.86
N HIS A 199 8.82 3.07 -28.50
CA HIS A 199 8.75 3.17 -29.98
C HIS A 199 9.63 4.27 -30.62
N THR A 200 10.73 4.60 -29.96
CA THR A 200 11.91 5.15 -30.63
C THR A 200 13.09 4.28 -30.24
N LYS A 201 13.11 3.04 -30.76
CA LYS A 201 14.36 2.28 -30.91
C LYS A 201 15.27 3.07 -31.84
N GLU A 202 16.56 3.02 -31.56
CA GLU A 202 17.61 3.65 -32.34
C GLU A 202 17.47 3.38 -33.85
N GLY A 203 17.65 4.45 -34.63
CA GLY A 203 17.57 4.43 -36.08
C GLY A 203 17.55 5.86 -36.58
N GLU A 204 18.63 6.26 -37.25
CA GLU A 204 18.77 7.56 -37.93
C GLU A 204 18.84 8.78 -36.99
N ALA A 205 20.01 8.95 -36.38
CA ALA A 205 20.40 10.14 -35.62
C ALA A 205 20.70 11.35 -36.55
N ASP A 206 19.70 11.83 -37.28
CA ASP A 206 19.85 13.00 -38.14
C ASP A 206 19.70 14.33 -37.36
N LYS A 207 20.62 15.27 -37.63
CA LYS A 207 21.19 16.18 -36.62
C LYS A 207 20.44 17.51 -36.49
N THR A 208 19.15 17.49 -36.10
CA THR A 208 18.40 18.74 -35.78
C THR A 208 17.89 18.81 -34.32
N PRO A 209 18.74 19.16 -33.33
CA PRO A 209 18.41 19.09 -31.90
C PRO A 209 17.26 20.02 -31.44
N SER A 210 16.89 21.05 -32.22
CA SER A 210 15.91 22.07 -31.81
C SER A 210 14.45 21.61 -31.92
N LYS A 211 14.09 20.79 -32.91
CA LYS A 211 12.68 20.37 -33.16
C LYS A 211 12.23 19.27 -32.19
N GLY A 212 13.11 18.32 -31.85
CA GLY A 212 12.80 17.24 -30.90
C GLY A 212 12.46 17.74 -29.50
N LYS A 213 13.26 18.68 -28.96
CA LYS A 213 13.10 19.23 -27.60
C LYS A 213 11.75 19.93 -27.40
N ARG A 214 11.25 20.67 -28.41
CA ARG A 214 9.93 21.34 -28.36
C ARG A 214 8.76 20.35 -28.36
N LYS A 215 8.83 19.29 -29.19
CA LYS A 215 7.83 18.22 -29.22
C LYS A 215 7.75 17.50 -27.86
N MET A 216 8.90 17.13 -27.31
CA MET A 216 9.00 16.46 -26.01
C MET A 216 8.38 17.28 -24.87
N ARG A 217 8.61 18.61 -24.83
CA ARG A 217 8.05 19.49 -23.78
C ARG A 217 6.52 19.55 -23.82
N ALA A 218 5.92 19.57 -25.00
CA ALA A 218 4.46 19.63 -25.12
C ALA A 218 3.79 18.27 -24.85
N ASP A 219 4.41 17.17 -25.32
CA ASP A 219 3.96 15.81 -24.98
C ASP A 219 4.03 15.57 -23.46
N ALA A 220 5.05 16.11 -22.78
CA ALA A 220 5.14 16.11 -21.31
C ALA A 220 4.00 16.91 -20.65
N GLY A 221 3.59 18.03 -21.24
CA GLY A 221 2.40 18.79 -20.82
C GLY A 221 1.11 17.97 -20.87
N VAL A 222 0.89 17.22 -21.95
CA VAL A 222 -0.27 16.31 -22.06
C VAL A 222 -0.18 15.18 -21.05
N ARG A 223 0.99 14.54 -20.87
CA ARG A 223 1.19 13.49 -19.87
C ARG A 223 0.87 13.99 -18.46
N ARG A 224 1.26 15.23 -18.12
CA ARG A 224 0.92 15.89 -16.85
C ARG A 224 -0.60 16.04 -16.70
N LEU A 225 -1.30 16.58 -17.71
CA LEU A 225 -2.77 16.69 -17.67
C LEU A 225 -3.47 15.32 -17.51
N GLN A 226 -2.95 14.26 -18.14
CA GLN A 226 -3.49 12.90 -17.95
C GLN A 226 -3.19 12.33 -16.55
N ALA A 227 -2.03 12.65 -15.96
CA ALA A 227 -1.69 12.28 -14.58
C ALA A 227 -2.57 13.01 -13.56
N ASP A 228 -2.82 14.30 -13.76
CA ASP A 228 -3.71 15.10 -12.93
C ASP A 228 -5.17 14.63 -13.03
N LEU A 229 -5.63 14.24 -14.24
CA LEU A 229 -6.94 13.64 -14.46
C LEU A 229 -7.06 12.28 -13.76
N ALA A 230 -6.05 11.41 -13.89
CA ALA A 230 -5.99 10.15 -13.15
C ALA A 230 -6.02 10.38 -11.63
N GLN A 231 -5.28 11.36 -11.12
CA GLN A 231 -5.31 11.72 -9.71
C GLN A 231 -6.69 12.25 -9.26
N ARG A 232 -7.38 13.04 -10.10
CA ARG A 232 -8.74 13.53 -9.81
C ARG A 232 -9.74 12.38 -9.75
N ILE A 233 -9.73 11.49 -10.75
CA ILE A 233 -10.62 10.31 -10.80
C ILE A 233 -10.39 9.40 -9.60
N SER A 234 -9.12 9.09 -9.26
CA SER A 234 -8.76 8.29 -8.08
C SER A 234 -9.33 8.90 -6.78
N LYS A 235 -9.18 10.23 -6.59
CA LYS A 235 -9.78 10.95 -5.44
C LYS A 235 -11.31 10.84 -5.39
N VAL A 236 -11.99 10.98 -6.53
CA VAL A 236 -13.46 10.85 -6.62
C VAL A 236 -13.90 9.42 -6.26
N LEU A 237 -13.24 8.41 -6.83
CA LEU A 237 -13.56 7.00 -6.56
C LEU A 237 -13.35 6.65 -5.08
N PHE A 238 -12.26 7.10 -4.45
CA PHE A 238 -12.04 6.91 -3.01
C PHE A 238 -13.11 7.60 -2.14
N LYS A 239 -13.55 8.82 -2.48
CA LYS A 239 -14.63 9.51 -1.77
C LYS A 239 -15.95 8.76 -1.89
N ALA A 240 -16.32 8.34 -3.10
CA ALA A 240 -17.54 7.58 -3.36
C ALA A 240 -17.54 6.25 -2.60
N LEU A 241 -16.46 5.46 -2.73
CA LEU A 241 -16.29 4.20 -2.01
C LEU A 241 -16.32 4.37 -0.49
N LYS A 242 -15.76 5.46 0.07
CA LYS A 242 -15.85 5.73 1.51
C LYS A 242 -17.30 5.93 1.98
N ARG A 243 -18.16 6.55 1.15
CA ARG A 243 -19.57 6.80 1.49
C ARG A 243 -20.42 5.52 1.45
N VAL A 244 -20.34 4.74 0.37
CA VAL A 244 -21.17 3.52 0.20
C VAL A 244 -20.78 2.36 1.12
N ARG A 245 -19.59 2.40 1.74
CA ARG A 245 -19.10 1.38 2.68
C ARG A 245 -19.61 1.51 4.12
N GLY A 246 -20.37 2.56 4.46
CA GLY A 246 -20.99 2.68 5.79
C GLY A 246 -22.00 1.55 6.04
N GLY A 247 -22.15 1.10 7.29
CA GLY A 247 -22.95 -0.10 7.60
C GLY A 247 -24.41 -0.03 7.11
N SER A 248 -25.10 1.09 7.35
CA SER A 248 -26.45 1.35 6.84
C SER A 248 -26.48 1.44 5.30
N ALA A 249 -25.61 2.28 4.73
CA ALA A 249 -25.49 2.45 3.29
C ALA A 249 -25.18 1.12 2.55
N MET A 250 -24.46 0.20 3.19
CA MET A 250 -24.15 -1.12 2.63
C MET A 250 -25.38 -2.04 2.58
N GLN A 251 -26.28 -1.97 3.57
CA GLN A 251 -27.53 -2.75 3.59
C GLN A 251 -28.51 -2.31 2.49
N GLU A 252 -28.51 -1.03 2.13
CA GLU A 252 -29.20 -0.50 0.95
C GLU A 252 -28.46 -0.88 -0.33
N THR A 253 -27.14 -0.65 -0.36
CA THR A 253 -26.27 -0.90 -1.51
C THR A 253 -26.44 -2.31 -2.03
N CYS A 254 -26.38 -3.32 -1.17
CA CYS A 254 -26.41 -4.71 -1.60
C CYS A 254 -27.72 -5.14 -2.28
N ARG A 255 -28.81 -4.37 -2.10
CA ARG A 255 -30.11 -4.59 -2.78
C ARG A 255 -30.14 -4.05 -4.21
N TRP A 256 -29.15 -3.27 -4.63
CA TRP A 256 -29.12 -2.66 -5.97
C TRP A 256 -28.85 -3.66 -7.09
N HIS A 257 -28.29 -4.82 -6.76
CA HIS A 257 -27.87 -5.88 -7.69
C HIS A 257 -28.05 -7.26 -7.04
N THR A 258 -28.23 -8.29 -7.86
CA THR A 258 -28.24 -9.67 -7.37
C THR A 258 -26.83 -10.09 -6.90
N PRO A 259 -26.69 -11.15 -6.06
CA PRO A 259 -25.38 -11.68 -5.71
C PRO A 259 -24.54 -12.03 -6.95
N GLU A 260 -25.13 -12.64 -7.98
CA GLU A 260 -24.43 -12.99 -9.22
C GLU A 260 -23.94 -11.76 -10.00
N GLU A 261 -24.73 -10.68 -10.05
CA GLU A 261 -24.30 -9.41 -10.65
C GLU A 261 -23.12 -8.79 -9.89
N TRP A 262 -23.12 -8.82 -8.56
CA TRP A 262 -21.97 -8.41 -7.75
C TRP A 262 -20.74 -9.26 -8.02
N ALA A 263 -20.90 -10.59 -8.12
CA ALA A 263 -19.81 -11.52 -8.43
C ALA A 263 -19.19 -11.27 -9.81
N SER A 264 -20.04 -11.10 -10.83
CA SER A 264 -19.61 -10.75 -12.20
C SER A 264 -18.82 -9.43 -12.21
N ARG A 265 -19.32 -8.39 -11.54
CA ARG A 265 -18.63 -7.09 -11.41
C ARG A 265 -17.29 -7.20 -10.68
N ALA A 266 -17.20 -8.02 -9.62
CA ALA A 266 -15.97 -8.25 -8.89
C ALA A 266 -14.92 -8.97 -9.75
N ARG A 267 -15.30 -10.06 -10.44
CA ARG A 267 -14.45 -10.79 -11.40
C ARG A 267 -13.94 -9.87 -12.52
N SER A 268 -14.83 -9.08 -13.12
CA SER A 268 -14.47 -8.10 -14.16
C SER A 268 -13.47 -7.05 -13.64
N THR A 269 -13.69 -6.52 -12.43
CA THR A 269 -12.78 -5.54 -11.80
C THR A 269 -11.40 -6.15 -11.51
N LEU A 270 -11.34 -7.41 -11.09
CA LEU A 270 -10.08 -8.14 -10.90
C LEU A 270 -9.35 -8.33 -12.23
N ALA A 271 -10.05 -8.78 -13.28
CA ALA A 271 -9.48 -8.98 -14.61
C ALA A 271 -8.89 -7.68 -15.20
N LEU A 272 -9.59 -6.55 -15.01
CA LEU A 272 -9.11 -5.22 -15.40
C LEU A 272 -7.82 -4.82 -14.67
N GLY A 273 -7.71 -5.11 -13.36
CA GLY A 273 -6.56 -4.76 -12.54
C GLY A 273 -5.33 -5.68 -12.73
N GLY A 274 -5.54 -6.95 -13.04
CA GLY A 274 -4.49 -7.98 -13.16
C GLY A 274 -3.62 -7.91 -14.43
N GLY A 275 -3.95 -7.05 -15.40
CA GLY A 275 -3.19 -6.93 -16.63
C GLY A 275 -1.79 -6.32 -16.43
N ALA A 276 -0.75 -6.87 -17.07
CA ALA A 276 0.63 -6.38 -16.94
C ALA A 276 0.82 -4.87 -17.24
N LYS A 277 -0.02 -4.31 -18.11
CA LYS A 277 -0.06 -2.85 -18.42
C LYS A 277 -0.57 -1.97 -17.27
N VAL A 278 -1.13 -2.56 -16.21
CA VAL A 278 -1.67 -1.86 -15.03
C VAL A 278 -0.62 -1.71 -13.93
N ALA A 279 0.33 -2.64 -13.83
CA ALA A 279 1.44 -2.62 -12.86
C ALA A 279 2.32 -1.35 -12.92
N VAL A 280 2.38 -0.71 -14.09
CA VAL A 280 3.16 0.51 -14.35
C VAL A 280 2.40 1.81 -14.04
N LEU A 281 1.10 1.75 -13.72
CA LEU A 281 0.23 2.94 -13.61
C LEU A 281 0.30 3.70 -12.27
N GLY A 282 1.22 3.30 -11.40
CA GLY A 282 1.45 3.95 -10.10
C GLY A 282 0.48 3.50 -9.00
N GLN A 283 0.91 3.64 -7.75
CA GLN A 283 0.26 2.99 -6.60
C GLN A 283 -1.20 3.44 -6.39
N LYS A 284 -1.48 4.75 -6.52
CA LYS A 284 -2.84 5.32 -6.36
C LYS A 284 -3.88 4.74 -7.32
N VAL A 285 -3.46 4.21 -8.47
CA VAL A 285 -4.35 3.55 -9.44
C VAL A 285 -4.66 2.12 -8.99
N LEU A 286 -3.64 1.40 -8.51
CA LEU A 286 -3.77 0.05 -7.96
C LEU A 286 -4.65 0.05 -6.69
N ASP A 287 -4.37 0.94 -5.75
CA ASP A 287 -5.10 1.07 -4.48
C ASP A 287 -6.59 1.39 -4.69
N ALA A 288 -6.91 2.16 -5.73
CA ALA A 288 -8.27 2.53 -6.11
C ALA A 288 -9.03 1.32 -6.68
N GLY A 289 -8.40 0.54 -7.57
CA GLY A 289 -8.96 -0.71 -8.09
C GLY A 289 -9.12 -1.78 -7.02
N ALA A 290 -8.11 -1.98 -6.18
CA ALA A 290 -8.16 -2.87 -5.01
C ALA A 290 -9.27 -2.48 -4.03
N SER A 291 -9.51 -1.18 -3.84
CA SER A 291 -10.61 -0.69 -3.02
C SER A 291 -11.98 -0.93 -3.68
N LEU A 292 -12.10 -0.72 -4.99
CA LEU A 292 -13.33 -1.05 -5.72
C LEU A 292 -13.63 -2.56 -5.62
N LEU A 293 -12.64 -3.42 -5.85
CA LEU A 293 -12.76 -4.87 -5.70
C LEU A 293 -13.23 -5.29 -4.30
N HIS A 294 -12.58 -4.79 -3.24
CA HIS A 294 -13.03 -5.05 -1.86
C HIS A 294 -14.48 -4.60 -1.62
N PHE A 295 -14.89 -3.45 -2.19
CA PHE A 295 -16.27 -2.97 -2.05
C PHE A 295 -17.27 -3.90 -2.74
N LEU A 296 -16.96 -4.39 -3.95
CA LEU A 296 -17.82 -5.32 -4.68
C LEU A 296 -17.96 -6.66 -3.93
N CYS A 297 -16.87 -7.20 -3.36
CA CYS A 297 -16.92 -8.40 -2.52
C CYS A 297 -17.73 -8.19 -1.22
N LEU A 298 -17.65 -7.01 -0.61
CA LEU A 298 -18.43 -6.66 0.58
C LEU A 298 -19.94 -6.55 0.26
N ALA A 299 -20.29 -5.94 -0.88
CA ALA A 299 -21.66 -5.84 -1.36
C ALA A 299 -22.24 -7.20 -1.77
N HIS A 300 -21.45 -8.05 -2.45
CA HIS A 300 -21.77 -9.45 -2.70
C HIS A 300 -22.15 -10.19 -1.42
N ARG A 301 -21.28 -10.13 -0.39
CA ARG A 301 -21.53 -10.81 0.89
C ARG A 301 -22.83 -10.33 1.54
N ALA A 302 -23.06 -9.03 1.58
CA ALA A 302 -24.28 -8.47 2.15
C ALA A 302 -25.53 -8.92 1.38
N ALA A 303 -25.48 -9.00 0.04
CA ALA A 303 -26.56 -9.50 -0.80
C ALA A 303 -26.81 -11.00 -0.57
N ALA A 304 -25.76 -11.81 -0.53
CA ALA A 304 -25.83 -13.25 -0.29
C ALA A 304 -26.42 -13.58 1.10
N LEU A 305 -26.02 -12.85 2.14
CA LEU A 305 -26.58 -13.01 3.49
C LEU A 305 -28.05 -12.57 3.57
N GLN A 306 -28.45 -11.51 2.86
CA GLN A 306 -29.87 -11.12 2.77
C GLN A 306 -30.71 -12.18 2.03
N ALA A 307 -30.20 -12.74 0.93
CA ALA A 307 -30.87 -13.80 0.19
C ALA A 307 -31.02 -15.10 1.02
N ALA A 308 -29.96 -15.50 1.74
CA ALA A 308 -30.01 -16.65 2.64
C ALA A 308 -30.99 -16.43 3.80
N GLY A 309 -30.98 -15.24 4.43
CA GLY A 309 -31.90 -14.90 5.52
C GLY A 309 -33.36 -14.86 5.08
N ALA A 310 -33.65 -14.43 3.85
CA ALA A 310 -35.01 -14.47 3.29
C ALA A 310 -35.53 -15.89 3.06
N ALA A 311 -34.64 -16.85 2.74
CA ALA A 311 -35.00 -18.25 2.54
C ALA A 311 -35.10 -19.06 3.83
N ALA A 312 -34.34 -18.70 4.88
CA ALA A 312 -34.22 -19.48 6.11
C ALA A 312 -35.41 -19.37 7.09
N GLY A 313 -36.34 -18.42 6.87
CA GLY A 313 -37.40 -18.11 7.83
C GLY A 313 -36.87 -17.43 9.10
N PRO A 314 -37.73 -17.19 10.12
CA PRO A 314 -37.27 -16.65 11.40
C PRO A 314 -36.34 -17.66 12.09
N PRO A 315 -35.09 -17.30 12.41
CA PRO A 315 -34.14 -18.22 13.02
C PRO A 315 -34.64 -18.64 14.41
N PRO A 316 -34.43 -19.91 14.82
CA PRO A 316 -34.75 -20.34 16.18
C PRO A 316 -33.94 -19.52 17.19
N PRO A 317 -34.53 -19.08 18.32
CA PRO A 317 -33.99 -18.04 19.22
C PRO A 317 -32.75 -18.46 20.03
N SER A 318 -32.08 -19.54 19.64
CA SER A 318 -30.95 -20.15 20.36
C SER A 318 -29.75 -20.44 19.45
N GLN A 319 -29.87 -20.21 18.14
CA GLN A 319 -28.76 -20.42 17.21
C GLN A 319 -28.01 -19.11 17.03
N GLU A 320 -27.02 -18.87 17.90
CA GLU A 320 -26.04 -17.80 17.66
C GLU A 320 -25.46 -17.99 16.26
N VAL A 321 -25.62 -16.97 15.40
CA VAL A 321 -25.06 -16.97 14.06
C VAL A 321 -23.54 -16.81 14.22
N GLY A 322 -22.86 -17.94 14.38
CA GLY A 322 -21.43 -17.97 14.63
C GLY A 322 -20.69 -17.17 13.55
N GLU A 323 -19.69 -16.38 13.94
CA GLU A 323 -18.88 -15.56 13.03
C GLU A 323 -18.08 -16.37 11.99
N GLY A 324 -18.27 -17.70 11.93
CA GLY A 324 -17.64 -18.67 11.05
C GLY A 324 -17.99 -18.49 9.57
N GLY A 325 -17.39 -17.49 8.94
CA GLY A 325 -17.02 -17.51 7.52
C GLY A 325 -18.12 -17.29 6.48
N GLY A 326 -19.40 -17.28 6.85
CA GLY A 326 -20.52 -17.21 5.89
C GLY A 326 -20.48 -16.01 4.92
N GLY A 327 -20.63 -16.30 3.62
CA GLY A 327 -20.84 -15.35 2.54
C GLY A 327 -19.58 -14.67 1.98
N TRP A 328 -18.38 -15.13 2.36
CA TRP A 328 -17.11 -14.62 1.81
C TRP A 328 -16.56 -15.44 0.63
N ASP A 329 -17.27 -16.46 0.17
CA ASP A 329 -16.76 -17.50 -0.75
C ASP A 329 -16.21 -16.91 -2.07
N LEU A 330 -16.91 -15.95 -2.66
CA LEU A 330 -16.42 -15.18 -3.81
C LEU A 330 -15.11 -14.44 -3.52
N ALA A 331 -14.98 -13.84 -2.33
CA ALA A 331 -13.75 -13.13 -1.98
C ALA A 331 -12.59 -14.11 -1.80
N GLU A 332 -12.84 -15.31 -1.28
CA GLU A 332 -11.83 -16.38 -1.17
C GLU A 332 -11.42 -16.88 -2.56
N GLU A 333 -12.36 -17.18 -3.46
CA GLU A 333 -12.11 -17.49 -4.89
C GLU A 333 -11.18 -16.44 -5.54
N LEU A 334 -11.54 -15.16 -5.42
CA LEU A 334 -10.80 -14.07 -6.07
C LEU A 334 -9.43 -13.84 -5.43
N LEU A 335 -9.32 -13.95 -4.10
CA LEU A 335 -8.05 -13.79 -3.39
C LEU A 335 -7.10 -14.98 -3.62
N LEU A 336 -7.63 -16.20 -3.82
CA LEU A 336 -6.84 -17.36 -4.25
C LEU A 336 -6.26 -17.13 -5.65
N GLY A 337 -7.07 -16.64 -6.60
CA GLY A 337 -6.56 -16.28 -7.93
C GLY A 337 -5.50 -15.17 -7.89
N VAL A 338 -5.67 -14.15 -7.04
CA VAL A 338 -4.66 -13.10 -6.81
C VAL A 338 -3.40 -13.66 -6.14
N LEU A 339 -3.52 -14.67 -5.28
CA LEU A 339 -2.38 -15.34 -4.65
C LEU A 339 -1.57 -16.12 -5.69
N GLN A 340 -2.23 -16.95 -6.50
CA GLN A 340 -1.62 -17.70 -7.62
C GLN A 340 -0.89 -16.76 -8.59
N ASP A 341 -1.49 -15.61 -8.90
CA ASP A 341 -0.88 -14.57 -9.73
C ASP A 341 0.36 -13.94 -9.08
N TRP A 342 0.49 -13.96 -7.74
CA TRP A 342 1.61 -13.39 -7.00
C TRP A 342 2.87 -14.25 -7.13
N GLY A 343 3.68 -13.93 -8.14
CA GLY A 343 4.96 -14.59 -8.45
C GLY A 343 4.91 -15.38 -9.76
N GLY A 344 3.74 -15.88 -10.16
CA GLY A 344 3.53 -16.54 -11.44
C GLY A 344 3.57 -15.57 -12.63
N LYS A 345 2.87 -14.43 -12.54
CA LYS A 345 2.75 -13.47 -13.66
C LYS A 345 3.76 -12.32 -13.55
N LYS A 346 4.44 -11.97 -14.66
CA LYS A 346 5.41 -10.86 -14.70
C LYS A 346 4.70 -9.52 -14.44
N GLY A 347 5.07 -8.84 -13.35
CA GLY A 347 4.54 -7.52 -12.98
C GLY A 347 3.24 -7.53 -12.16
N SER A 348 2.61 -8.68 -11.90
CA SER A 348 1.39 -8.76 -11.09
C SER A 348 1.60 -8.32 -9.63
N GLU A 349 2.82 -8.43 -9.11
CA GLU A 349 3.19 -8.27 -7.70
C GLU A 349 2.63 -6.99 -7.05
N ARG A 350 2.68 -5.86 -7.75
CA ARG A 350 2.17 -4.58 -7.23
C ARG A 350 0.65 -4.55 -7.13
N TRP A 351 -0.04 -5.17 -8.09
CA TRP A 351 -1.50 -5.32 -8.06
C TRP A 351 -1.92 -6.28 -6.95
N CYS A 352 -1.25 -7.43 -6.84
CA CYS A 352 -1.48 -8.41 -5.77
C CYS A 352 -1.31 -7.75 -4.39
N ALA A 353 -0.17 -7.08 -4.17
CA ALA A 353 0.09 -6.35 -2.92
C ALA A 353 -0.97 -5.28 -2.60
N ALA A 354 -1.47 -4.54 -3.60
CA ALA A 354 -2.53 -3.55 -3.42
C ALA A 354 -3.87 -4.20 -3.02
N VAL A 355 -4.27 -5.29 -3.69
CA VAL A 355 -5.46 -6.07 -3.36
C VAL A 355 -5.36 -6.61 -1.93
N PHE A 356 -4.28 -7.32 -1.61
CA PHE A 356 -4.08 -7.89 -0.29
C PHE A 356 -3.99 -6.82 0.81
N ALA A 357 -3.38 -5.65 0.56
CA ALA A 357 -3.41 -4.53 1.49
C ALA A 357 -4.82 -3.96 1.71
N ALA A 358 -5.64 -3.87 0.67
CA ALA A 358 -7.01 -3.37 0.76
C ALA A 358 -7.93 -4.28 1.60
N PHE A 359 -7.70 -5.60 1.57
CA PHE A 359 -8.36 -6.58 2.43
C PHE A 359 -7.74 -6.64 3.84
N ALA A 360 -6.41 -6.62 3.99
CA ALA A 360 -5.75 -6.64 5.30
C ALA A 360 -6.15 -5.48 6.22
N ALA A 361 -6.49 -4.33 5.64
CA ALA A 361 -6.94 -3.15 6.38
C ALA A 361 -8.40 -3.20 6.88
N ARG A 362 -9.18 -4.22 6.49
CA ARG A 362 -10.67 -4.23 6.67
C ARG A 362 -11.23 -5.58 7.07
N THR A 363 -10.70 -6.66 6.50
CA THR A 363 -11.14 -8.05 6.68
C THR A 363 -9.94 -8.99 6.87
N PRO A 364 -9.01 -8.70 7.80
CA PRO A 364 -7.76 -9.45 7.93
C PRO A 364 -7.95 -10.94 8.24
N ARG A 365 -9.02 -11.31 8.97
CA ARG A 365 -9.40 -12.71 9.23
C ARG A 365 -9.58 -13.53 7.93
N LEU A 366 -10.08 -12.92 6.86
CA LEU A 366 -10.27 -13.57 5.56
C LEU A 366 -8.93 -14.01 4.95
N LEU A 367 -7.91 -13.16 5.08
CA LEU A 367 -6.59 -13.43 4.52
C LEU A 367 -5.86 -14.55 5.26
N LEU A 368 -6.16 -14.79 6.54
CA LEU A 368 -5.60 -15.92 7.29
C LEU A 368 -6.15 -17.29 6.84
N ARG A 369 -7.24 -17.33 6.06
CA ARG A 369 -7.81 -18.57 5.49
C ARG A 369 -7.09 -19.02 4.21
N LEU A 370 -6.26 -18.17 3.61
CA LEU A 370 -5.57 -18.46 2.35
C LEU A 370 -4.34 -19.37 2.58
N PRO A 371 -3.98 -20.23 1.61
CA PRO A 371 -2.88 -21.19 1.70
C PRO A 371 -1.49 -20.54 1.52
N TRP A 372 -1.21 -19.45 2.25
CA TRP A 372 0.06 -18.71 2.18
C TRP A 372 1.28 -19.62 2.33
N GLN A 373 1.22 -20.62 3.22
CA GLN A 373 2.34 -21.50 3.52
C GLN A 373 2.72 -22.37 2.30
N GLN A 374 1.72 -22.95 1.63
CA GLN A 374 1.95 -23.73 0.41
C GLN A 374 2.46 -22.83 -0.72
N HIS A 375 1.81 -21.68 -0.94
CA HIS A 375 2.19 -20.76 -2.02
C HIS A 375 3.61 -20.20 -1.87
N ILE A 376 4.05 -19.89 -0.65
CA ILE A 376 5.42 -19.41 -0.39
C ILE A 376 6.44 -20.54 -0.64
N ARG A 377 6.14 -21.80 -0.30
CA ARG A 377 7.01 -22.96 -0.60
C ARG A 377 7.16 -23.19 -2.11
N GLU A 378 6.06 -23.13 -2.85
CA GLU A 378 6.03 -23.32 -4.31
C GLU A 378 6.69 -22.15 -5.08
N CYS A 379 6.81 -20.97 -4.45
CA CYS A 379 7.38 -19.79 -5.08
C CYS A 379 8.92 -19.86 -5.20
N ARG A 380 9.42 -20.24 -6.38
CA ARG A 380 10.86 -20.30 -6.72
C ARG A 380 11.62 -18.97 -6.65
N LYS A 381 10.95 -17.83 -6.46
CA LYS A 381 11.56 -16.48 -6.50
C LYS A 381 11.80 -15.96 -5.08
N PRO A 382 13.04 -15.92 -4.56
CA PRO A 382 13.32 -15.52 -3.17
C PRO A 382 12.92 -14.07 -2.87
N PHE A 383 12.95 -13.18 -3.88
CA PHE A 383 12.40 -11.83 -3.76
C PHE A 383 10.89 -11.83 -3.45
N VAL A 384 10.12 -12.68 -4.13
CA VAL A 384 8.66 -12.76 -3.97
C VAL A 384 8.31 -13.40 -2.63
N GLN A 385 8.96 -14.51 -2.28
CA GLN A 385 8.86 -15.12 -0.94
C GLN A 385 9.10 -14.09 0.16
N ARG A 386 10.16 -13.27 0.04
CA ARG A 386 10.47 -12.21 1.00
C ARG A 386 9.33 -11.20 1.16
N VAL A 387 8.74 -10.73 0.06
CA VAL A 387 7.62 -9.77 0.09
C VAL A 387 6.36 -10.41 0.68
N GLN A 388 6.09 -11.68 0.38
CA GLN A 388 4.97 -12.44 0.94
C GLN A 388 5.14 -12.68 2.45
N LEU A 389 6.32 -13.07 2.91
CA LEU A 389 6.65 -13.20 4.35
C LEU A 389 6.42 -11.87 5.09
N ALA A 390 6.96 -10.76 4.56
CA ALA A 390 6.78 -9.43 5.14
C ALA A 390 5.29 -9.02 5.18
N PHE A 391 4.52 -9.36 4.15
CA PHE A 391 3.08 -9.13 4.12
C PHE A 391 2.34 -9.94 5.20
N VAL A 392 2.59 -11.24 5.32
CA VAL A 392 1.95 -12.11 6.33
C VAL A 392 2.35 -11.71 7.73
N ALA A 393 3.63 -11.39 7.97
CA ALA A 393 4.11 -10.86 9.26
C ALA A 393 3.38 -9.55 9.64
N GLY A 394 3.17 -8.66 8.68
CA GLY A 394 2.39 -7.43 8.85
C GLY A 394 0.89 -7.68 9.08
N LEU A 395 0.31 -8.69 8.42
CA LEU A 395 -1.07 -9.13 8.63
C LEU A 395 -1.29 -9.66 10.05
N LEU A 396 -0.41 -10.53 10.54
CA LEU A 396 -0.43 -11.04 11.91
C LEU A 396 -0.34 -9.90 12.93
N GLY A 397 0.49 -8.89 12.67
CA GLY A 397 0.55 -7.68 13.50
C GLY A 397 -0.74 -6.85 13.53
N ARG A 398 -1.49 -6.80 12.43
CA ARG A 398 -2.78 -6.06 12.33
C ARG A 398 -3.96 -6.80 12.95
N CYS A 399 -3.95 -8.14 12.93
CA CYS A 399 -5.03 -8.94 13.51
C CYS A 399 -5.20 -8.68 15.02
N GLY A 400 -4.08 -8.44 15.72
CA GLY A 400 -4.05 -8.38 17.17
C GLY A 400 -4.44 -9.72 17.81
N GLY A 401 -4.30 -9.82 19.14
CA GLY A 401 -4.74 -11.02 19.86
C GLY A 401 -6.25 -11.29 19.72
N SER A 402 -7.05 -10.22 19.63
CA SER A 402 -8.51 -10.29 19.60
C SER A 402 -9.10 -10.89 18.32
N ALA A 403 -8.48 -10.76 17.15
CA ALA A 403 -9.02 -11.38 15.94
C ALA A 403 -8.68 -12.88 15.83
N VAL A 404 -7.63 -13.33 16.52
CA VAL A 404 -7.16 -14.72 16.60
C VAL A 404 -7.84 -15.49 17.73
N GLY A 405 -8.21 -14.80 18.82
CA GLY A 405 -9.03 -15.36 19.88
C GLY A 405 -10.42 -15.74 19.37
N VAL A 406 -10.65 -17.04 19.20
CA VAL A 406 -11.99 -17.62 19.24
C VAL A 406 -12.59 -17.25 20.60
N ALA A 407 -13.80 -16.69 20.61
CA ALA A 407 -14.43 -16.28 21.86
C ALA A 407 -14.55 -17.51 22.81
N PRO A 408 -13.94 -17.47 24.02
CA PRO A 408 -13.82 -18.66 24.88
C PRO A 408 -15.14 -19.13 25.52
N GLY A 409 -16.28 -18.59 25.10
CA GLY A 409 -17.60 -18.85 25.67
C GLY A 409 -18.36 -20.04 25.06
N SER A 410 -18.02 -20.50 23.84
CA SER A 410 -18.74 -21.62 23.20
C SER A 410 -18.23 -23.00 23.66
N GLN A 411 -18.20 -23.20 24.99
CA GLN A 411 -18.10 -24.53 25.59
C GLN A 411 -19.50 -25.18 25.63
N SER A 412 -20.11 -25.36 24.45
CA SER A 412 -21.27 -26.24 24.30
C SER A 412 -20.77 -27.68 24.49
N GLY A 413 -20.89 -28.18 25.73
CA GLY A 413 -20.14 -29.33 26.19
C GLY A 413 -20.50 -30.66 25.50
N GLY A 414 -19.48 -31.49 25.31
CA GLY A 414 -19.64 -32.92 24.99
C GLY A 414 -18.81 -33.41 23.81
N GLY A 415 -17.63 -33.98 24.09
CA GLY A 415 -17.04 -35.00 23.19
C GLY A 415 -15.70 -34.69 22.50
N GLY A 416 -14.64 -34.41 23.26
CA GLY A 416 -13.28 -34.96 23.03
C GLY A 416 -12.49 -34.64 21.75
N GLY A 417 -13.06 -34.01 20.73
CA GLY A 417 -12.37 -33.66 19.49
C GLY A 417 -11.53 -32.40 19.64
N GLY A 418 -10.25 -32.54 19.93
CA GLY A 418 -9.28 -31.44 20.08
C GLY A 418 -8.91 -30.74 18.76
N THR A 419 -9.90 -30.24 18.01
CA THR A 419 -9.64 -29.44 16.80
C THR A 419 -9.08 -28.08 17.21
N GLU A 420 -7.77 -27.93 17.11
CA GLU A 420 -7.08 -26.66 17.30
C GLU A 420 -7.72 -25.57 16.43
N GLY A 421 -7.94 -24.38 17.00
CA GLY A 421 -8.56 -23.28 16.27
C GLY A 421 -7.76 -22.95 15.00
N PRO A 422 -8.42 -22.66 13.85
CA PRO A 422 -7.75 -22.53 12.56
C PRO A 422 -6.64 -21.45 12.54
N ALA A 423 -6.78 -20.42 13.38
CA ALA A 423 -5.76 -19.39 13.54
C ALA A 423 -4.52 -19.86 14.32
N ALA A 424 -4.65 -20.82 15.24
CA ALA A 424 -3.52 -21.44 15.93
C ALA A 424 -2.70 -22.32 14.97
N GLY A 425 -3.39 -23.17 14.19
CA GLY A 425 -2.77 -23.96 13.12
C GLY A 425 -2.08 -23.08 12.06
N PHE A 426 -2.70 -21.95 11.68
CA PHE A 426 -2.07 -20.97 10.78
C PHE A 426 -0.76 -20.40 11.35
N LEU A 427 -0.73 -20.01 12.63
CA LEU A 427 0.46 -19.48 13.30
C LEU A 427 1.58 -20.52 13.38
N ALA A 428 1.23 -21.77 13.70
CA ALA A 428 2.19 -22.87 13.78
C ALA A 428 2.82 -23.18 12.42
N GLY A 429 2.01 -23.41 11.39
CA GLY A 429 2.52 -23.69 10.04
C GLY A 429 3.25 -22.51 9.39
N PHE A 430 2.92 -21.26 9.77
CA PHE A 430 3.70 -20.09 9.34
C PHE A 430 5.05 -19.99 10.06
N ALA A 431 5.11 -20.34 11.35
CA ALA A 431 6.39 -20.43 12.06
C ALA A 431 7.27 -21.58 11.54
N GLU A 432 6.66 -22.71 11.20
CA GLU A 432 7.32 -23.85 10.54
C GLU A 432 7.91 -23.45 9.19
N LEU A 433 7.12 -22.84 8.30
CA LEU A 433 7.58 -22.26 7.04
C LEU A 433 8.78 -21.32 7.22
N CYS A 434 8.72 -20.41 8.21
CA CYS A 434 9.85 -19.52 8.45
C CYS A 434 11.11 -20.28 8.92
N ALA A 435 10.97 -21.36 9.69
CA ALA A 435 12.09 -22.20 10.11
C ALA A 435 12.69 -23.00 8.92
N GLU A 436 11.85 -23.57 8.06
CA GLU A 436 12.26 -24.25 6.81
C GLU A 436 13.07 -23.30 5.92
N LEU A 437 12.56 -22.09 5.67
CA LEU A 437 13.25 -21.10 4.84
C LEU A 437 14.59 -20.65 5.45
N LEU A 438 14.69 -20.52 6.78
CA LEU A 438 15.96 -20.22 7.45
C LEU A 438 16.97 -21.36 7.27
N GLN A 439 16.55 -22.63 7.40
CA GLN A 439 17.40 -23.79 7.15
C GLN A 439 17.87 -23.83 5.69
N GLY A 440 16.96 -23.57 4.73
CA GLY A 440 17.31 -23.45 3.30
C GLY A 440 18.37 -22.38 3.02
N THR A 441 18.33 -21.23 3.72
CA THR A 441 19.38 -20.20 3.57
C THR A 441 20.76 -20.61 4.10
N LEU A 442 20.86 -21.63 4.96
CA LEU A 442 22.12 -22.16 5.48
C LEU A 442 22.69 -23.28 4.61
N ALA A 443 21.83 -24.13 4.04
CA ALA A 443 22.26 -25.31 3.27
C ALA A 443 23.09 -24.96 2.03
N GLY A 444 22.77 -23.85 1.34
CA GLY A 444 23.49 -23.39 0.14
C GLY A 444 24.87 -22.75 0.40
N GLY A 445 25.51 -23.01 1.53
CA GLY A 445 26.83 -22.49 1.90
C GLY A 445 27.91 -23.57 2.12
N GLY A 446 27.63 -24.84 1.79
CA GLY A 446 28.57 -25.95 1.94
C GLY A 446 29.21 -26.39 0.61
N ASP A 447 30.54 -26.46 0.59
CA ASP A 447 31.41 -26.56 -0.60
C ASP A 447 31.24 -27.80 -1.52
N ALA A 448 30.36 -28.76 -1.19
CA ALA A 448 30.26 -30.05 -1.90
C ALA A 448 28.98 -30.26 -2.72
N GLY A 449 27.90 -29.50 -2.45
CA GLY A 449 26.60 -29.66 -3.13
C GLY A 449 26.06 -28.39 -3.78
N ALA A 450 26.77 -27.25 -3.62
CA ALA A 450 26.31 -25.97 -4.14
C ALA A 450 26.35 -25.89 -5.67
N ALA A 451 27.33 -26.52 -6.34
CA ALA A 451 27.51 -26.41 -7.78
C ALA A 451 26.33 -26.96 -8.61
N GLU A 452 25.81 -28.13 -8.26
CA GLU A 452 24.64 -28.72 -8.94
C GLU A 452 23.34 -27.98 -8.60
N ALA A 453 23.20 -27.51 -7.35
CA ALA A 453 22.05 -26.72 -6.93
C ALA A 453 22.02 -25.31 -7.54
N GLU A 454 23.17 -24.66 -7.75
CA GLU A 454 23.26 -23.36 -8.44
C GLU A 454 23.03 -23.50 -9.94
N ALA A 455 23.37 -24.64 -10.56
CA ALA A 455 23.04 -24.93 -11.95
C ALA A 455 21.51 -24.99 -12.20
N GLU A 456 20.72 -25.60 -11.30
CA GLU A 456 19.24 -25.58 -11.41
C GLU A 456 18.58 -24.31 -10.88
N ALA A 457 19.13 -23.66 -9.85
CA ALA A 457 18.54 -22.45 -9.25
C ALA A 457 18.61 -21.21 -10.15
N GLY A 458 19.45 -21.27 -11.20
CA GLY A 458 19.77 -20.17 -12.09
C GLY A 458 20.69 -19.13 -11.43
N PRO A 459 21.44 -18.34 -12.23
CA PRO A 459 22.51 -17.46 -11.74
C PRO A 459 22.07 -16.27 -10.85
N GLY A 460 20.80 -16.19 -10.44
CA GLY A 460 20.21 -15.03 -9.76
C GLY A 460 20.09 -15.09 -8.23
N SER A 461 20.40 -16.22 -7.57
CA SER A 461 20.22 -16.39 -6.11
C SER A 461 21.38 -15.78 -5.29
N SER A 462 21.67 -14.49 -5.51
CA SER A 462 22.80 -13.82 -4.86
C SER A 462 22.71 -13.90 -3.34
N ALA A 463 23.88 -14.01 -2.68
CA ALA A 463 23.98 -14.06 -1.21
C ALA A 463 23.24 -12.91 -0.51
N VAL A 464 23.14 -11.76 -1.18
CA VAL A 464 22.36 -10.59 -0.75
C VAL A 464 20.85 -10.89 -0.67
N GLN A 465 20.27 -11.61 -1.65
CA GLN A 465 18.85 -12.02 -1.59
C GLN A 465 18.63 -13.06 -0.49
N ARG A 466 19.53 -14.04 -0.34
CA ARG A 466 19.48 -15.04 0.75
C ARG A 466 19.46 -14.37 2.12
N LYS A 467 20.38 -13.42 2.38
CA LYS A 467 20.43 -12.63 3.62
C LYS A 467 19.18 -11.77 3.85
N LYS A 468 18.60 -11.19 2.78
CA LYS A 468 17.34 -10.42 2.86
C LYS A 468 16.13 -11.33 3.15
N LEU A 469 16.08 -12.55 2.61
CA LEU A 469 15.04 -13.55 2.91
C LEU A 469 15.15 -14.03 4.36
N GLN A 470 16.37 -14.35 4.81
CA GLN A 470 16.69 -14.73 6.20
C GLN A 470 16.21 -13.68 7.21
N LEU A 471 16.45 -12.38 6.94
CA LEU A 471 15.95 -11.28 7.77
C LEU A 471 14.42 -11.24 7.86
N GLU A 472 13.69 -11.39 6.75
CA GLU A 472 12.22 -11.41 6.79
C GLU A 472 11.65 -12.67 7.44
N ALA A 473 12.27 -13.84 7.28
CA ALA A 473 11.85 -15.05 7.99
C ALA A 473 12.01 -14.89 9.52
N LEU A 474 13.10 -14.27 9.99
CA LEU A 474 13.27 -13.91 11.41
C LEU A 474 12.23 -12.88 11.89
N ARG A 475 11.88 -11.88 11.07
CA ARG A 475 10.81 -10.91 11.35
C ARG A 475 9.42 -11.60 11.38
N GLY A 476 9.20 -12.58 10.51
CA GLY A 476 8.01 -13.45 10.45
C GLY A 476 7.83 -14.28 11.72
N LEU A 477 8.87 -15.01 12.15
CA LEU A 477 8.87 -15.74 13.42
C LEU A 477 8.53 -14.84 14.61
N ARG A 478 9.15 -13.64 14.68
CA ARG A 478 8.87 -12.65 15.72
C ARG A 478 7.41 -12.17 15.69
N ALA A 479 6.81 -12.03 14.51
CA ALA A 479 5.40 -11.65 14.37
C ALA A 479 4.46 -12.80 14.82
N ALA A 480 4.74 -14.04 14.41
CA ALA A 480 4.00 -15.24 14.82
C ALA A 480 4.01 -15.44 16.34
N LEU A 481 5.19 -15.38 16.96
CA LEU A 481 5.35 -15.50 18.41
C LEU A 481 4.61 -14.40 19.18
N ARG A 482 4.62 -13.15 18.66
CA ARG A 482 3.84 -12.05 19.26
C ARG A 482 2.34 -12.29 19.12
N ALA A 483 1.86 -12.72 17.96
CA ALA A 483 0.45 -12.97 17.71
C ALA A 483 -0.08 -14.11 18.60
N GLY A 484 0.65 -15.22 18.71
CA GLY A 484 0.31 -16.33 19.60
C GLY A 484 0.24 -15.92 21.07
N ARG A 485 1.16 -15.09 21.55
CA ARG A 485 1.13 -14.54 22.92
C ARG A 485 -0.01 -13.55 23.15
N ALA A 486 -0.33 -12.72 22.15
CA ALA A 486 -1.39 -11.71 22.27
C ALA A 486 -2.79 -12.34 22.43
N GLY A 487 -3.01 -13.56 21.93
CA GLY A 487 -4.25 -14.30 22.12
C GLY A 487 -4.46 -14.83 23.54
N GLY A 488 -3.41 -14.98 24.35
CA GLY A 488 -3.49 -15.58 25.69
C GLY A 488 -4.10 -14.69 26.78
N GLY A 489 -4.29 -13.39 26.51
CA GLY A 489 -4.80 -12.42 27.48
C GLY A 489 -3.75 -12.02 28.54
N ALA A 490 -3.59 -10.71 28.78
CA ALA A 490 -2.50 -10.18 29.62
C ALA A 490 -2.70 -10.34 31.14
N GLY A 491 -3.42 -11.37 31.59
CA GLY A 491 -3.75 -11.58 33.01
C GLY A 491 -4.66 -12.77 33.33
N GLY A 492 -4.96 -13.65 32.36
CA GLY A 492 -5.55 -14.95 32.69
C GLY A 492 -4.47 -15.92 33.17
N PRO A 493 -4.75 -16.82 34.13
CA PRO A 493 -3.89 -18.00 34.31
C PRO A 493 -3.82 -18.74 32.97
N GLU A 494 -2.61 -19.10 32.50
CA GLU A 494 -2.48 -19.72 31.18
C GLU A 494 -3.40 -20.95 31.09
N PRO A 495 -4.27 -21.04 30.06
CA PRO A 495 -5.11 -22.21 29.89
C PRO A 495 -4.19 -23.43 29.69
N PRO A 496 -4.43 -24.56 30.40
CA PRO A 496 -3.57 -25.74 30.33
C PRO A 496 -3.58 -26.47 28.97
N GLY A 497 -4.29 -25.94 27.96
CA GLY A 497 -4.17 -26.34 26.56
C GLY A 497 -3.14 -25.46 25.86
N GLY A 498 -1.95 -26.02 25.61
CA GLY A 498 -0.77 -25.26 25.20
C GLY A 498 -0.94 -24.47 23.88
N SER A 499 -0.40 -23.25 23.87
CA SER A 499 -0.05 -22.58 22.63
C SER A 499 0.89 -23.47 21.81
N LEU A 500 0.68 -23.58 20.49
CA LEU A 500 1.53 -24.40 19.59
C LEU A 500 3.01 -23.99 19.56
N LEU A 501 3.33 -22.80 20.09
CA LEU A 501 4.68 -22.28 20.30
C LEU A 501 5.06 -22.26 21.79
N THR A 502 4.47 -23.14 22.61
CA THR A 502 4.86 -23.36 24.00
C THR A 502 6.33 -23.80 24.06
N PRO A 503 7.12 -23.24 25.00
CA PRO A 503 8.48 -23.69 25.22
C PRO A 503 8.52 -25.21 25.51
N GLY A 504 9.37 -25.93 24.78
CA GLY A 504 9.50 -27.39 24.87
C GLY A 504 8.67 -28.18 23.84
N GLY A 505 7.73 -27.54 23.12
CA GLY A 505 7.03 -28.20 22.00
C GLY A 505 7.96 -28.56 20.84
N ALA A 506 7.64 -29.60 20.06
CA ALA A 506 8.50 -30.06 18.95
C ALA A 506 8.72 -28.97 17.88
N LEU A 507 7.70 -28.16 17.58
CA LEU A 507 7.84 -27.00 16.69
C LEU A 507 8.74 -25.92 17.29
N ALA A 508 8.60 -25.62 18.58
CA ALA A 508 9.47 -24.70 19.30
C ALA A 508 10.94 -25.16 19.25
N GLY A 509 11.20 -26.47 19.43
CA GLY A 509 12.52 -27.06 19.25
C GLY A 509 13.10 -26.85 17.84
N ARG A 510 12.32 -27.13 16.79
CA ARG A 510 12.75 -26.92 15.38
C ARG A 510 13.04 -25.44 15.07
N VAL A 511 12.18 -24.53 15.51
CA VAL A 511 12.39 -23.08 15.38
C VAL A 511 13.66 -22.64 16.11
N ALA A 512 13.88 -23.11 17.34
CA ALA A 512 15.07 -22.77 18.11
C ALA A 512 16.36 -23.29 17.45
N ALA A 513 16.36 -24.52 16.92
CA ALA A 513 17.49 -25.08 16.20
C ALA A 513 17.82 -24.31 14.91
N ALA A 514 16.81 -23.99 14.07
CA ALA A 514 16.99 -23.20 12.86
C ALA A 514 17.58 -21.81 13.15
N VAL A 515 17.06 -21.13 14.17
CA VAL A 515 17.51 -19.79 14.56
C VAL A 515 18.89 -19.82 15.24
N ALA A 516 19.24 -20.89 15.96
CA ALA A 516 20.58 -21.08 16.50
C ALA A 516 21.62 -21.27 15.38
N GLY A 517 21.33 -22.11 14.38
CA GLY A 517 22.19 -22.25 13.20
C GLY A 517 22.45 -20.93 12.48
N VAL A 518 21.40 -20.11 12.29
CA VAL A 518 21.53 -18.76 11.72
C VAL A 518 22.36 -17.84 12.61
N ARG A 519 22.13 -17.84 13.92
CA ARG A 519 22.90 -17.05 14.89
C ARG A 519 24.39 -17.37 14.82
N ASP A 520 24.73 -18.66 14.70
CA ASP A 520 26.10 -19.14 14.79
C ASP A 520 26.87 -19.01 13.47
N ALA A 521 26.17 -19.00 12.34
CA ALA A 521 26.73 -18.69 11.01
C ALA A 521 26.96 -17.18 10.75
N LEU A 522 26.45 -16.27 11.59
CA LEU A 522 26.60 -14.82 11.37
C LEU A 522 28.01 -14.32 11.74
N PRO A 523 28.76 -13.71 10.80
CA PRO A 523 30.09 -13.17 11.09
C PRO A 523 30.02 -12.06 12.15
N GLY A 524 30.91 -12.14 13.14
CA GLY A 524 31.06 -11.13 14.19
C GLY A 524 29.93 -11.07 15.23
N ARG A 525 28.86 -11.89 15.14
CA ARG A 525 27.76 -11.98 16.13
C ARG A 525 27.15 -10.62 16.51
N ARG A 526 26.94 -9.75 15.52
CA ARG A 526 26.44 -8.36 15.66
C ARG A 526 25.35 -8.06 14.61
N GLY A 527 24.71 -6.89 14.72
CA GLY A 527 23.71 -6.39 13.76
C GLY A 527 22.28 -6.92 13.97
N GLU A 528 21.35 -6.49 13.10
CA GLU A 528 19.92 -6.74 13.25
C GLU A 528 19.57 -8.24 13.26
N ALA A 529 20.12 -9.02 12.33
CA ALA A 529 19.86 -10.46 12.22
C ALA A 529 20.18 -11.19 13.54
N TYR A 530 21.33 -10.88 14.16
CA TYR A 530 21.73 -11.45 15.43
C TYR A 530 20.78 -11.05 16.57
N GLN A 531 20.35 -9.79 16.63
CA GLN A 531 19.39 -9.31 17.63
C GLN A 531 18.01 -9.96 17.47
N LEU A 532 17.55 -10.17 16.23
CA LEU A 532 16.32 -10.91 15.95
C LEU A 532 16.45 -12.39 16.39
N CYS A 533 17.58 -13.05 16.09
CA CYS A 533 17.84 -14.41 16.56
C CYS A 533 17.77 -14.51 18.09
N LEU A 534 18.48 -13.63 18.80
CA LEU A 534 18.42 -13.60 20.27
C LEU A 534 17.01 -13.32 20.80
N HIS A 535 16.21 -12.51 20.12
CA HIS A 535 14.84 -12.23 20.54
C HIS A 535 13.90 -13.43 20.32
N VAL A 536 14.04 -14.14 19.19
CA VAL A 536 13.26 -15.35 18.91
C VAL A 536 13.67 -16.48 19.86
N LEU A 537 14.97 -16.72 20.07
CA LEU A 537 15.46 -17.74 21.03
C LEU A 537 14.95 -17.48 22.46
N ARG A 538 14.98 -16.22 22.94
CA ARG A 538 14.38 -15.84 24.23
C ARG A 538 12.85 -15.95 24.27
N SER A 539 12.19 -16.00 23.12
CA SER A 539 10.73 -16.11 23.03
C SER A 539 10.22 -17.56 22.92
N VAL A 540 11.11 -18.48 22.53
CA VAL A 540 10.82 -19.90 22.28
C VAL A 540 11.46 -20.82 23.33
N GLY A 541 12.58 -20.41 23.92
CA GLY A 541 13.24 -21.14 25.00
C GLY A 541 12.36 -21.25 26.25
N PRO A 542 12.64 -22.24 27.13
CA PRO A 542 11.95 -22.37 28.40
C PRO A 542 12.06 -21.05 29.16
N ALA A 543 10.99 -20.69 29.86
CA ALA A 543 11.05 -19.64 30.88
C ALA A 543 11.92 -20.16 32.04
N THR A 544 13.24 -20.13 31.83
CA THR A 544 14.25 -20.46 32.85
C THR A 544 13.93 -19.60 34.06
N GLY A 545 13.40 -20.25 35.10
CA GLY A 545 12.60 -19.59 36.12
C GLY A 545 13.26 -18.32 36.57
N GLY A 546 12.64 -17.17 36.25
CA GLY A 546 13.06 -15.90 36.79
C GLY A 546 12.99 -16.04 38.30
N ALA A 547 14.15 -16.14 38.93
CA ALA A 547 14.27 -16.49 40.33
C ALA A 547 13.28 -15.64 41.13
N ALA A 548 12.44 -16.30 41.93
CA ALA A 548 11.41 -15.64 42.72
C ALA A 548 12.02 -14.40 43.35
N ARG A 549 11.55 -13.23 42.92
CA ARG A 549 12.13 -11.95 43.32
C ARG A 549 11.88 -11.84 44.82
N GLY A 550 12.93 -12.13 45.59
CA GLY A 550 12.82 -12.54 46.99
C GLY A 550 11.87 -11.64 47.76
N GLU A 551 10.85 -12.25 48.33
CA GLU A 551 9.95 -11.61 49.27
C GLU A 551 10.79 -10.97 50.38
N GLY A 552 10.67 -9.65 50.51
CA GLY A 552 11.68 -8.82 51.16
C GLY A 552 11.75 -9.07 52.66
N THR A 553 12.62 -9.97 53.09
CA THR A 553 13.03 -10.07 54.49
C THR A 553 13.85 -8.83 54.83
N GLN A 554 13.26 -7.92 55.61
CA GLN A 554 14.01 -6.85 56.27
C GLN A 554 15.05 -7.51 57.20
N GLY A 555 16.34 -7.42 56.84
CA GLY A 555 17.42 -8.10 57.55
C GLY A 555 18.69 -7.23 57.56
N ALA A 556 19.16 -6.89 58.75
CA ALA A 556 20.17 -5.86 58.95
C ALA A 556 21.59 -6.27 58.48
N GLY A 557 22.19 -5.40 57.66
CA GLY A 557 23.57 -4.92 57.80
C GLY A 557 24.75 -5.88 57.67
N ARG A 558 25.72 -5.48 56.84
CA ARG A 558 27.05 -5.10 57.34
C ARG A 558 27.77 -4.14 56.39
N ARG A 559 28.62 -3.32 56.99
CA ARG A 559 29.26 -2.13 56.42
C ARG A 559 30.76 -2.36 56.40
N TRP A 560 31.37 -2.45 55.22
CA TRP A 560 32.80 -2.28 55.01
C TRP A 560 32.98 -1.40 53.78
N GLY A 561 33.85 -0.40 53.88
CA GLY A 561 34.01 0.60 52.84
C GLY A 561 35.46 1.05 52.70
N ALA A 562 35.78 1.49 51.49
CA ALA A 562 36.93 2.30 51.10
C ALA A 562 36.68 2.76 49.65
N ALA A 563 37.11 3.91 49.17
CA ALA A 563 37.39 5.18 49.84
C ALA A 563 37.33 6.27 48.73
N GLN A 564 36.78 7.46 49.00
CA GLN A 564 37.04 8.64 48.17
C GLN A 564 37.29 9.86 49.08
N PRO A 565 38.38 10.61 48.87
CA PRO A 565 38.50 11.99 49.32
C PRO A 565 37.68 12.91 48.38
N GLY A 566 37.17 14.07 48.77
CA GLY A 566 37.23 14.74 50.08
C GLY A 566 37.31 16.26 49.90
N ARG A 567 36.68 17.03 50.81
CA ARG A 567 36.62 18.52 50.87
C ARG A 567 35.78 19.19 49.76
N ALA A 568 35.07 20.31 49.98
CA ALA A 568 34.65 21.05 51.18
C ALA A 568 33.32 21.76 50.82
N ARG A 569 32.25 21.79 51.65
CA ARG A 569 32.02 22.47 52.94
C ARG A 569 31.97 24.01 52.88
N ALA A 570 30.76 24.54 52.73
CA ALA A 570 30.15 25.70 53.41
C ALA A 570 28.62 25.61 53.12
N GLU A 571 27.66 25.50 54.05
CA GLU A 571 27.31 26.34 55.23
C GLU A 571 27.13 27.82 54.84
N GLY A 572 25.99 28.49 55.02
CA GLY A 572 24.66 28.10 55.57
C GLY A 572 23.53 28.81 54.78
N ALA A 573 22.24 28.47 54.90
CA ALA A 573 21.34 28.41 56.06
C ALA A 573 20.48 29.69 56.23
N ALA A 574 19.17 29.48 56.42
CA ALA A 574 18.11 30.41 56.84
C ALA A 574 17.66 31.55 55.89
N GLY A 575 16.33 31.64 55.68
CA GLY A 575 15.66 32.76 54.99
C GLY A 575 14.17 32.50 54.77
N ARG A 576 13.29 33.18 55.52
CA ARG A 576 11.82 32.99 55.53
C ARG A 576 11.09 33.97 54.55
N PRO A 577 9.76 33.86 54.32
CA PRO A 577 9.08 34.44 53.14
C PRO A 577 8.62 35.90 53.29
N GLY A 578 8.26 36.54 52.18
CA GLY A 578 7.71 37.92 52.14
C GLY A 578 6.82 38.21 50.91
N LYS A 579 5.87 39.15 51.06
CA LYS A 579 4.83 39.54 50.08
C LYS A 579 5.14 40.87 49.37
N ARG A 580 4.27 41.22 48.39
CA ARG A 580 4.00 42.53 47.72
C ARG A 580 4.85 42.79 46.46
N ALA A 581 4.35 43.23 45.28
CA ALA A 581 3.21 44.05 44.82
C ALA A 581 3.59 45.51 44.45
N ARG A 582 2.92 46.10 43.42
CA ARG A 582 3.22 47.40 42.72
C ARG A 582 4.57 47.40 41.96
N SER A 583 4.90 48.21 40.95
CA SER A 583 4.31 49.37 40.22
C SER A 583 5.16 49.63 38.93
N SER A 584 4.85 50.47 37.93
CA SER A 584 3.60 50.91 37.26
C SER A 584 3.90 52.00 36.20
N ARG A 585 3.25 51.97 35.01
CA ARG A 585 3.33 52.95 33.87
C ARG A 585 4.59 52.85 32.98
N GLY A 586 4.57 53.24 31.70
CA GLY A 586 3.45 53.68 30.84
C GLY A 586 3.88 54.68 29.74
N GLY A 587 3.09 54.80 28.66
CA GLY A 587 3.28 55.79 27.57
C GLY A 587 4.23 55.34 26.45
N GLU A 588 4.09 55.77 25.18
CA GLU A 588 3.08 56.64 24.53
C GLU A 588 2.85 56.22 23.06
N SER A 589 1.72 56.64 22.48
CA SER A 589 1.50 56.71 21.02
C SER A 589 1.43 58.19 20.60
N PRO A 590 1.73 58.51 19.34
CA PRO A 590 0.68 58.90 18.38
C PRO A 590 0.73 58.06 17.08
N ALA A 591 -0.36 57.68 16.40
CA ALA A 591 -1.38 58.51 15.70
C ALA A 591 -0.81 59.25 14.47
N ALA A 592 -1.46 59.36 13.30
CA ALA A 592 -2.71 58.83 12.71
C ALA A 592 -2.52 58.79 11.16
N LYS A 593 -3.43 58.48 10.22
CA LYS A 593 -4.88 58.74 10.01
C LYS A 593 -5.31 57.82 8.82
N ARG A 594 -6.47 57.15 8.84
CA ARG A 594 -7.74 57.48 8.12
C ARG A 594 -7.63 57.48 6.56
N GLN A 595 -8.62 57.04 5.77
CA GLN A 595 -10.07 56.89 6.04
C GLN A 595 -10.81 56.03 5.00
N THR A 596 -11.85 55.27 5.43
CA THR A 596 -13.15 54.95 4.76
C THR A 596 -13.19 54.44 3.29
N SER A 597 -14.03 53.46 2.91
CA SER A 597 -15.50 53.49 3.15
C SER A 597 -16.23 52.11 3.11
N GLN A 598 -17.50 52.20 3.49
CA GLN A 598 -18.66 51.27 3.42
C GLN A 598 -18.80 50.38 2.16
N ALA A 599 -19.74 49.45 2.05
CA ALA A 599 -20.50 48.56 2.96
C ALA A 599 -21.59 47.85 2.13
N GLN A 600 -21.90 46.58 2.40
CA GLN A 600 -23.29 46.11 2.55
C GLN A 600 -23.33 44.62 2.93
N ALA A 601 -24.26 44.28 3.82
CA ALA A 601 -24.59 42.92 4.20
C ALA A 601 -26.05 42.63 3.83
N SER A 602 -26.36 41.41 3.41
CA SER A 602 -27.73 40.92 3.38
C SER A 602 -27.86 39.63 4.21
N LYS A 603 -28.76 39.67 5.19
CA LYS A 603 -29.16 38.51 6.00
C LYS A 603 -30.45 37.94 5.43
N GLY A 604 -30.54 36.62 5.37
CA GLY A 604 -31.80 35.88 5.31
C GLY A 604 -31.56 34.37 5.22
N LYS A 605 -32.43 33.51 5.73
CA LYS A 605 -33.45 33.64 6.80
C LYS A 605 -33.73 32.20 7.25
N ARG A 606 -33.91 31.93 8.55
CA ARG A 606 -34.19 30.56 9.03
C ARG A 606 -35.64 30.15 8.76
N GLY A 607 -35.84 28.89 8.35
CA GLY A 607 -37.03 28.07 8.60
C GLY A 607 -36.52 26.63 8.76
N LEU A 608 -36.63 25.99 9.93
CA LEU A 608 -37.83 25.28 10.40
C LEU A 608 -38.25 24.16 9.44
N PHE A 609 -37.84 22.93 9.75
CA PHE A 609 -38.74 21.78 9.80
C PHE A 609 -38.22 20.79 10.86
N ALA A 610 -39.14 20.31 11.69
CA ALA A 610 -38.98 19.13 12.54
C ALA A 610 -39.80 17.98 11.92
N ASP A 611 -39.69 16.79 12.50
CA ASP A 611 -40.48 15.58 12.19
C ASP A 611 -40.32 14.98 10.79
N LEU A 612 -39.36 14.04 10.67
CA LEU A 612 -39.58 12.65 10.22
C LEU A 612 -38.35 11.77 10.51
#